data_AF-A0A9P8UKI5-F1
#
_entry.id   AF-A0A9P8UKI5-F1
#
_cell.length_a   1.000
_cell.length_b   1.000
_cell.length_c   1.000
_cell.angle_alpha   90.00
_cell.angle_beta   90.00
_cell.angle_gamma   90.00
#
_symmetry.space_group_name_H-M   'P 1'
#
loop_
_entity.id
_entity.type
_entity.pdbx_description
1 polymer ?
#
loop_
_entity_poly.entity_id
_entity_poly.type
_entity_poly.pdbx_seq_one_letter_code
_entity_poly.pdbx_strand_id
1 'polypeptide(L)'
;MASQKFQNSKARPSAELDKTWYGLYTHMTRVPEEQAALLANQTIGIPGDPGCHAVIFDVFHLLHCLDELRKQIWPDHYRPFAERYHVDQDIADLYLDHCIDGPRQALMRGADMSTIPFYFREDETDIETVAGHLHT
;
A
#
# COMPACT_ATOMS: atom_id res chain seq x y z
N MET A 1 -17.49 -20.23 -19.61
CA MET A 1 -16.85 -20.34 -18.28
C MET A 1 -15.97 -19.12 -18.12
N ALA A 2 -16.31 -18.25 -17.18
CA ALA A 2 -15.64 -16.98 -16.96
C ALA A 2 -14.23 -17.23 -16.39
N SER A 3 -13.20 -17.04 -17.21
CA SER A 3 -11.83 -16.92 -16.75
C SER A 3 -11.74 -15.65 -15.90
N GLN A 4 -11.65 -15.85 -14.60
CA GLN A 4 -11.61 -14.81 -13.60
C GLN A 4 -10.33 -14.00 -13.77
N LYS A 5 -10.52 -12.79 -14.29
CA LYS A 5 -9.65 -11.60 -14.27
C LYS A 5 -8.54 -11.65 -13.19
N PHE A 6 -7.39 -12.21 -13.55
CA PHE A 6 -6.10 -11.82 -12.97
C PHE A 6 -5.19 -11.30 -14.09
N GLN A 7 -5.66 -10.26 -14.77
CA GLN A 7 -4.84 -9.36 -15.57
C GLN A 7 -4.80 -8.04 -14.83
N ASN A 8 -3.86 -7.82 -13.90
CA ASN A 8 -3.41 -6.45 -13.56
C ASN A 8 -2.21 -6.31 -12.61
N SER A 9 -1.37 -7.32 -12.38
CA SER A 9 -0.10 -7.07 -11.65
C SER A 9 0.94 -6.31 -12.49
N LYS A 10 0.69 -6.08 -13.79
CA LYS A 10 1.54 -5.29 -14.71
C LYS A 10 0.76 -4.25 -15.52
N ALA A 11 -0.27 -3.63 -14.96
CA ALA A 11 -0.89 -2.49 -15.65
C ALA A 11 0.17 -1.38 -15.79
N ARG A 12 0.53 -1.05 -17.04
CA ARG A 12 1.38 0.11 -17.34
C ARG A 12 0.76 1.36 -16.68
N PRO A 13 1.57 2.29 -16.13
CA PRO A 13 1.08 3.54 -15.57
C PRO A 13 0.06 4.22 -16.49
N SER A 14 -1.06 4.64 -15.89
CA SER A 14 -2.15 5.34 -16.59
C SER A 14 -2.99 6.11 -15.58
N ALA A 15 -3.64 7.18 -16.04
CA ALA A 15 -4.49 8.00 -15.20
C ALA A 15 -5.65 7.20 -14.56
N GLU A 16 -6.24 6.25 -15.28
CA GLU A 16 -7.31 5.40 -14.73
C GLU A 16 -6.80 4.46 -13.62
N LEU A 17 -5.58 3.93 -13.77
CA LEU A 17 -4.95 3.11 -12.74
C LEU A 17 -4.68 3.95 -11.49
N ASP A 18 -4.14 5.16 -11.65
CA ASP A 18 -3.84 6.06 -10.53
C ASP A 18 -5.10 6.50 -9.81
N LYS A 19 -6.17 6.79 -10.55
CA LYS A 19 -7.49 7.08 -9.98
C LYS A 19 -8.04 5.90 -9.19
N THR A 20 -7.87 4.69 -9.70
CA THR A 20 -8.33 3.46 -9.02
C THR A 20 -7.59 3.27 -7.71
N TRP A 21 -6.25 3.39 -7.71
CA TRP A 21 -5.44 3.29 -6.49
C TRP A 21 -5.78 4.39 -5.49
N TYR A 22 -5.84 5.64 -5.94
CA TYR A 22 -6.18 6.78 -5.08
C TYR A 22 -7.54 6.60 -4.39
N GLY A 23 -8.52 6.03 -5.09
CA GLY A 23 -9.82 5.70 -4.52
C GLY A 23 -9.78 4.73 -3.33
N LEU A 24 -8.71 3.95 -3.15
CA LEU A 24 -8.60 2.96 -2.08
C LEU A 24 -8.18 3.56 -0.72
N TYR A 25 -7.54 4.73 -0.71
CA TYR A 25 -6.90 5.29 0.50
C TYR A 25 -7.24 6.76 0.79
N THR A 26 -8.31 7.30 0.20
CA THR A 26 -8.71 8.72 0.34
C THR A 26 -9.45 9.07 1.64
N HIS A 27 -9.37 8.22 2.66
CA HIS A 27 -10.20 8.36 3.84
C HIS A 27 -9.39 8.80 5.07
N MET A 28 -9.46 10.11 5.36
CA MET A 28 -9.17 10.65 6.68
C MET A 28 -10.44 10.62 7.52
N THR A 29 -10.35 10.15 8.75
CA THR A 29 -11.46 10.16 9.71
C THR A 29 -11.27 11.30 10.70
N ARG A 30 -12.29 12.14 10.81
CA ARG A 30 -12.38 13.18 11.83
C ARG A 30 -12.93 12.57 13.12
N VAL A 31 -12.23 12.75 14.23
CA VAL A 31 -12.65 12.27 15.55
C VAL A 31 -12.72 13.41 16.56
N PRO A 32 -13.71 13.44 17.46
CA PRO A 32 -13.76 14.40 18.56
C PRO A 32 -12.55 14.27 19.49
N GLU A 33 -12.14 15.37 20.12
CA GLU A 33 -11.00 15.42 21.05
C GLU A 33 -11.12 14.38 22.19
N GLU A 34 -12.32 14.18 22.73
CA GLU A 34 -12.57 13.17 23.77
C GLU A 34 -12.24 11.74 23.30
N GLN A 35 -12.44 11.43 22.01
CA GLN A 35 -12.11 10.13 21.42
C GLN A 35 -10.64 10.06 21.06
N ALA A 36 -10.08 11.17 20.54
CA ALA A 36 -8.66 11.27 20.23
C ALA A 36 -7.78 11.06 21.47
N ALA A 37 -8.21 11.56 22.63
CA ALA A 37 -7.54 11.39 23.91
C ALA A 37 -7.46 9.93 24.39
N LEU A 38 -8.33 9.05 23.87
CA LEU A 38 -8.35 7.61 24.20
C LEU A 38 -7.43 6.78 23.29
N LEU A 39 -6.87 7.36 22.23
CA LEU A 39 -6.00 6.63 21.31
C LEU A 39 -4.66 6.32 21.96
N ALA A 40 -4.16 5.09 21.75
CA ALA A 40 -2.84 4.69 22.22
C ALA A 40 -1.71 5.56 21.63
N ASN A 41 -1.89 5.98 20.37
CA ASN A 41 -1.00 6.91 19.69
C ASN A 41 -1.72 8.25 19.54
N GLN A 42 -1.15 9.31 20.12
CA GLN A 42 -1.72 10.65 20.03
C GLN A 42 -1.69 11.18 18.60
N THR A 43 -2.65 12.04 18.28
CA THR A 43 -2.78 12.66 16.95
C THR A 43 -2.98 14.16 17.06
N ILE A 44 -2.87 14.86 15.94
CA ILE A 44 -2.98 16.32 15.86
C ILE A 44 -4.42 16.78 15.64
N GLY A 45 -4.71 17.97 16.17
CA GLY A 45 -5.95 18.68 15.89
C GLY A 45 -6.00 19.15 14.43
N ILE A 46 -7.20 19.20 13.87
CA ILE A 46 -7.43 19.66 12.49
C ILE A 46 -7.37 21.20 12.47
N PRO A 47 -6.49 21.82 11.66
CA PRO A 47 -6.46 23.27 11.54
C PRO A 47 -7.81 23.83 11.07
N GLY A 48 -8.34 24.81 11.82
CA GLY A 48 -9.65 25.42 11.53
C GLY A 48 -10.87 24.65 12.05
N ASP A 49 -10.67 23.56 12.79
CA ASP A 49 -11.75 22.73 13.34
C ASP A 49 -11.48 22.36 14.81
N PRO A 50 -11.71 23.31 15.74
CA PRO A 50 -11.37 23.15 17.16
C PRO A 50 -12.10 21.97 17.82
N GLY A 51 -11.39 21.26 18.69
CA GLY A 51 -11.92 20.09 19.40
C GLY A 51 -12.04 18.84 18.52
N CYS A 52 -11.45 18.85 17.33
CA CYS A 52 -11.46 17.72 16.40
C CYS A 52 -10.08 17.41 15.87
N HIS A 53 -9.84 16.11 15.71
CA HIS A 53 -8.55 15.53 15.40
C HIS A 53 -8.66 14.64 14.16
N ALA A 54 -7.57 14.52 13.43
CA ALA A 54 -7.49 13.65 12.27
C ALA A 54 -6.91 12.29 12.67
N VAL A 55 -7.50 11.21 12.17
CA VAL A 55 -6.88 9.89 12.18
C VAL A 55 -7.01 9.26 10.80
N ILE A 56 -6.12 8.30 10.53
CA ILE A 56 -6.21 7.42 9.37
C ILE A 56 -6.22 5.99 9.88
N PHE A 57 -7.09 5.15 9.33
CA PHE A 57 -7.02 3.71 9.59
C PHE A 57 -5.79 3.14 8.88
N ASP A 58 -5.06 2.27 9.58
CA ASP A 58 -3.79 1.72 9.09
C ASP A 58 -3.92 1.06 7.71
N VAL A 59 -5.04 0.38 7.43
CA VAL A 59 -5.32 -0.20 6.10
C VAL A 59 -5.21 0.81 4.95
N PHE A 60 -5.67 2.05 5.14
CA PHE A 60 -5.58 3.08 4.12
C PHE A 60 -4.14 3.60 3.97
N HIS A 61 -3.41 3.72 5.08
CA HIS A 61 -2.00 4.09 5.06
C HIS A 61 -1.14 3.01 4.37
N LEU A 62 -1.42 1.73 4.61
CA LEU A 62 -0.75 0.61 3.97
C LEU A 62 -1.01 0.59 2.45
N LEU A 63 -2.24 0.84 2.01
CA LEU A 63 -2.59 0.93 0.59
C LEU A 63 -1.93 2.14 -0.09
N HIS A 64 -1.85 3.28 0.61
CA HIS A 64 -1.10 4.44 0.15
C HIS A 64 0.39 4.12 -0.04
N CYS A 65 1.02 3.51 0.98
CA CYS A 65 2.43 3.11 0.93
C CYS A 65 2.71 2.14 -0.23
N LEU A 66 1.83 1.15 -0.43
CA LEU A 66 1.96 0.19 -1.52
C LEU A 66 1.85 0.86 -2.90
N ASP A 67 0.96 1.85 -3.05
CA ASP A 67 0.83 2.63 -4.27
C ASP A 67 2.08 3.49 -4.54
N GLU A 68 2.68 4.08 -3.49
CA GLU A 68 3.93 4.83 -3.62
C GLU A 68 5.10 3.95 -4.05
N LEU A 69 5.21 2.73 -3.50
CA LEU A 69 6.20 1.74 -3.94
C LEU A 69 5.96 1.29 -5.38
N ARG A 70 4.69 1.06 -5.77
CA ARG A 70 4.33 0.75 -7.16
C ARG A 70 4.82 1.83 -8.13
N LYS A 71 4.69 3.11 -7.77
CA LYS A 71 5.15 4.24 -8.60
C LYS A 71 6.68 4.27 -8.74
N GLN A 72 7.44 3.86 -7.72
CA GLN A 72 8.93 3.81 -7.82
C GLN A 72 9.43 2.86 -8.92
N ILE A 73 8.63 1.86 -9.31
CA ILE A 73 8.98 0.91 -10.38
C ILE A 73 8.96 1.58 -11.77
N TRP A 74 8.35 2.77 -11.90
CA TRP A 74 8.17 3.48 -13.17
C TRP A 74 8.76 4.90 -13.13
N PRO A 75 10.10 5.04 -12.95
CA PRO A 75 10.75 6.36 -12.83
C PRO A 75 10.65 7.20 -14.10
N ASP A 76 10.47 6.58 -15.27
CA ASP A 76 10.25 7.30 -16.54
C ASP A 76 8.84 7.92 -16.63
N HIS A 77 7.91 7.49 -15.78
CA HIS A 77 6.52 7.95 -15.81
C HIS A 77 6.18 8.85 -14.63
N TYR A 78 6.61 8.49 -13.42
CA TYR A 78 6.37 9.29 -12.22
C TYR A 78 7.61 10.06 -11.85
N ARG A 79 7.42 11.35 -11.50
CA ARG A 79 8.50 12.13 -10.90
C ARG A 79 8.98 11.49 -9.59
N PRO A 80 10.25 11.67 -9.22
CA PRO A 80 10.78 11.22 -7.95
C PRO A 80 9.89 11.61 -6.77
N PHE A 81 9.83 10.76 -5.74
CA PHE A 81 9.03 11.00 -4.54
C PHE A 81 9.33 12.38 -3.94
N ALA A 82 10.62 12.70 -3.78
CA ALA A 82 11.12 13.98 -3.30
C ALA A 82 10.48 15.18 -4.03
N GLU A 83 10.40 15.12 -5.37
CA GLU A 83 9.79 16.18 -6.17
C GLU A 83 8.26 16.24 -6.01
N ARG A 84 7.59 15.08 -5.94
CA ARG A 84 6.12 15.01 -5.80
C ARG A 84 5.64 15.52 -4.45
N TYR A 85 6.43 15.35 -3.41
CA TYR A 85 6.11 15.74 -2.04
C TYR A 85 6.81 17.01 -1.57
N HIS A 86 7.66 17.61 -2.40
CA HIS A 86 8.43 18.81 -2.08
C HIS A 86 9.29 18.64 -0.82
N VAL A 87 10.00 17.52 -0.74
CA VAL A 87 10.91 17.18 0.37
C VAL A 87 12.31 16.88 -0.17
N ASP A 88 13.32 16.98 0.69
CA ASP A 88 14.69 16.58 0.36
C ASP A 88 14.80 15.06 0.16
N GLN A 89 15.83 14.63 -0.58
CA GLN A 89 16.02 13.21 -0.92
C GLN A 89 16.16 12.32 0.33
N ASP A 90 16.92 12.75 1.35
CA ASP A 90 17.09 11.99 2.59
C ASP A 90 15.75 11.74 3.31
N ILE A 91 14.84 12.71 3.24
CA ILE A 91 13.49 12.61 3.81
C ILE A 91 12.63 11.69 2.96
N ALA A 92 12.72 11.80 1.62
CA ALA A 92 12.02 10.90 0.71
C ALA A 92 12.42 9.43 0.93
N ASP A 93 13.71 9.16 1.11
CA ASP A 93 14.23 7.81 1.35
C ASP A 93 13.70 7.26 2.68
N LEU A 94 13.66 8.08 3.75
CA LEU A 94 13.05 7.71 5.01
C LEU A 94 11.56 7.37 4.87
N TYR A 95 10.80 8.15 4.09
CA TYR A 95 9.39 7.85 3.83
C TYR A 95 9.22 6.54 3.07
N LEU A 96 10.03 6.31 2.04
CA LEU A 96 9.96 5.09 1.24
C LEU A 96 10.37 3.85 2.05
N ASP A 97 11.36 3.96 2.94
CA ASP A 97 11.74 2.90 3.88
C ASP A 97 10.57 2.56 4.83
N HIS A 98 9.91 3.58 5.40
CA HIS A 98 8.68 3.41 6.18
C HIS A 98 7.56 2.76 5.35
N CYS A 99 7.41 3.14 4.08
CA CYS A 99 6.43 2.54 3.18
C CYS A 99 6.66 1.05 2.94
N ILE A 100 7.88 0.54 3.15
CA ILE A 100 8.20 -0.89 3.09
C ILE A 100 7.90 -1.56 4.44
N ASP A 101 8.31 -0.93 5.55
CA ASP A 101 8.22 -1.55 6.87
C ASP A 101 6.77 -1.75 7.35
N GLY A 102 5.88 -0.80 7.09
CA GLY A 102 4.45 -0.91 7.44
C GLY A 102 3.79 -2.18 6.85
N PRO A 103 3.76 -2.35 5.52
CA PRO A 103 3.24 -3.55 4.87
C PRO A 103 3.93 -4.83 5.33
N ARG A 104 5.25 -4.82 5.56
CA ARG A 104 5.98 -5.96 6.12
C ARG A 104 5.44 -6.36 7.50
N GLN A 105 5.27 -5.39 8.40
CA GLN A 105 4.70 -5.65 9.73
C GLN A 105 3.26 -6.17 9.66
N ALA A 106 2.44 -5.59 8.79
CA ALA A 106 1.04 -6.00 8.61
C ALA A 106 0.96 -7.46 8.12
N LEU A 107 1.78 -7.82 7.11
CA LEU A 107 1.90 -9.20 6.63
C LEU A 107 2.36 -10.13 7.75
N MET A 108 3.35 -9.76 8.55
CA MET A 108 3.80 -10.63 9.65
C MET A 108 2.74 -10.85 10.75
N ARG A 109 1.75 -9.96 10.88
CA ARG A 109 0.68 -10.08 11.88
C ARG A 109 -0.55 -10.84 11.37
N GLY A 110 -0.81 -10.82 10.07
CA GLY A 110 -2.05 -11.34 9.48
C GLY A 110 -1.88 -11.96 8.10
N ALA A 111 -0.70 -12.51 7.79
CA ALA A 111 -0.46 -13.19 6.53
C ALA A 111 -1.36 -14.41 6.37
N ASP A 112 -1.77 -14.64 5.13
CA ASP A 112 -2.29 -15.92 4.70
C ASP A 112 -1.20 -16.99 4.80
N MET A 113 -1.54 -18.09 5.47
CA MET A 113 -0.63 -19.21 5.74
C MET A 113 -0.79 -20.36 4.75
N SER A 114 -1.56 -20.14 3.67
CA SER A 114 -1.70 -21.08 2.56
C SER A 114 -0.35 -21.33 1.89
N THR A 115 -0.13 -22.57 1.46
CA THR A 115 1.14 -22.97 0.83
C THR A 115 1.14 -22.64 -0.66
N ILE A 116 2.31 -22.23 -1.16
CA ILE A 116 2.58 -22.15 -2.61
C ILE A 116 3.24 -23.47 -3.01
N PRO A 117 2.54 -24.35 -3.76
CA PRO A 117 3.14 -25.60 -4.21
C PRO A 117 4.16 -25.36 -5.32
N PHE A 118 5.23 -26.16 -5.29
CA PHE A 118 6.24 -26.24 -6.34
C PHE A 118 5.98 -27.48 -7.19
N TYR A 119 6.13 -27.33 -8.52
CA TYR A 119 6.08 -28.46 -9.46
C TYR A 119 7.23 -28.36 -10.45
N PHE A 120 7.67 -29.51 -10.96
CA PHE A 120 8.57 -29.56 -12.10
C PHE A 120 7.79 -29.32 -13.38
N ARG A 121 8.39 -28.60 -14.33
CA ARG A 121 7.93 -28.63 -15.73
C ARG A 121 8.01 -30.06 -16.27
N GLU A 122 7.25 -30.37 -17.31
CA GLU A 122 7.25 -31.70 -17.95
C GLU A 122 8.64 -32.17 -18.42
N ASP A 123 9.57 -31.25 -18.64
CA ASP A 123 10.96 -31.54 -18.99
C ASP A 123 11.89 -31.77 -17.79
N GLU A 124 11.37 -31.67 -16.55
CA GLU A 124 12.09 -31.77 -15.27
C GLU A 124 13.29 -30.81 -15.10
N THR A 125 13.43 -29.83 -15.99
CA THR A 125 14.59 -28.93 -15.98
C THR A 125 14.39 -27.67 -15.16
N ASP A 126 13.14 -27.21 -15.00
CA ASP A 126 12.82 -26.02 -14.21
C ASP A 126 11.70 -26.28 -13.19
N ILE A 127 11.78 -25.54 -12.06
CA ILE A 127 10.77 -25.51 -11.00
C ILE A 127 9.87 -24.28 -11.23
N GLU A 128 8.55 -24.50 -11.28
CA GLU A 128 7.55 -23.43 -11.38
C GLU A 128 6.66 -23.38 -10.13
N THR A 129 6.23 -22.16 -9.76
CA THR A 129 5.21 -21.90 -8.75
C THR A 129 3.92 -21.45 -9.42
N VAL A 130 2.77 -21.90 -8.92
CA VAL A 130 1.47 -21.44 -9.43
C VAL A 130 1.19 -20.01 -8.93
N ALA A 131 1.05 -19.06 -9.85
CA ALA A 131 0.83 -17.64 -9.54
C ALA A 131 -0.56 -17.32 -8.93
N GLY A 132 -1.44 -18.32 -8.79
CA GLY A 132 -2.78 -18.20 -8.22
C GLY A 132 -3.09 -19.34 -7.25
N HIS A 133 -2.44 -19.33 -6.09
CA HIS A 133 -2.80 -20.22 -4.99
C HIS A 133 -4.05 -19.68 -4.28
N LEU A 134 -4.87 -20.58 -3.73
CA LEU A 134 -6.05 -20.20 -2.99
C LEU A 134 -5.60 -19.57 -1.66
N HIS A 135 -6.05 -18.35 -1.41
CA HIS A 135 -5.86 -17.68 -0.12
C HIS A 135 -6.98 -18.08 0.85
N THR A 136 -6.66 -18.27 2.13
CA THR A 136 -7.64 -18.61 3.19
C THR A 136 -7.76 -17.54 4.27
#